data_AF-A0A7C1JXZ6-F1
#
_entry.id   AF-A0A7C1JXZ6-F1
#
_cell.length_a   1.000
_cell.length_b   1.000
_cell.length_c   1.000
_cell.angle_alpha   90.00
_cell.angle_beta   90.00
_cell.angle_gamma   90.00
#
_symmetry.space_group_name_H-M   'P 1'
#
loop_
_entity.id
_entity.type
_entity.pdbx_description
1 polymer ?
#
loop_
_entity_poly.entity_id
_entity_poly.type
_entity_poly.pdbx_seq_one_letter_code
_entity_poly.pdbx_strand_id
1 'polypeptide(L)' 'MKGLKGEVIAVNISSKKGTRKTPIEKGFLKENYGLLGDAHGEEGSVRQVSLLSEESIES' A
#
# COMPACT_ATOMS: atom_id res chain seq x y z
N MET A 1 -24.11 -3.69 13.02
CA MET A 1 -23.43 -2.59 12.31
C MET A 1 -23.29 -2.96 10.84
N LYS A 2 -23.75 -2.12 9.91
CA LYS A 2 -23.40 -2.29 8.48
C LYS A 2 -21.95 -1.82 8.33
N GLY A 3 -21.04 -2.73 7.97
CA GLY A 3 -19.66 -2.36 7.67
C GLY A 3 -19.61 -1.52 6.40
N LEU A 4 -18.89 -0.40 6.44
CA LEU A 4 -18.49 0.31 5.22
C LEU A 4 -17.68 -0.65 4.35
N LYS A 5 -18.08 -0.81 3.09
CA LYS A 5 -17.36 -1.60 2.10
C LYS A 5 -16.54 -0.65 1.26
N GLY A 6 -15.24 -0.91 1.16
CA GLY A 6 -14.35 -0.29 0.17
C GLY A 6 -13.97 -1.30 -0.90
N GLU A 7 -13.63 -0.82 -2.08
CA GLU A 7 -13.07 -1.60 -3.17
C GLU A 7 -11.59 -1.25 -3.33
N VAL A 8 -10.74 -2.27 -3.44
CA VAL A 8 -9.32 -2.07 -3.74
C VAL A 8 -9.17 -2.09 -5.26
N ILE A 9 -9.03 -0.92 -5.86
CA ILE A 9 -8.91 -0.78 -7.32
C ILE A 9 -7.47 -0.94 -7.83
N ALA A 10 -6.47 -0.76 -6.96
CA ALA A 10 -5.06 -0.90 -7.32
C ALA A 10 -4.19 -1.23 -6.10
N VAL A 11 -3.13 -2.02 -6.34
CA VAL A 11 -2.03 -2.26 -5.39
C VAL A 11 -0.76 -1.70 -6.00
N ASN A 12 -0.01 -0.90 -5.26
CA ASN A 12 1.14 -0.17 -5.80
C ASN A 12 2.37 -0.28 -4.91
N ILE A 13 3.54 -0.49 -5.52
CA ILE A 13 4.83 -0.53 -4.82
C ILE A 13 5.83 0.47 -5.37
N SER A 14 6.83 0.87 -4.59
CA SER A 14 8.02 1.56 -5.11
C SER A 14 9.28 0.75 -4.77
N SER A 15 10.23 0.66 -5.71
CA SER A 15 11.51 -0.03 -5.48
C SER A 15 12.50 0.79 -4.64
N LYS A 16 12.27 2.11 -4.50
CA LYS A 16 13.04 3.04 -3.66
C LYS A 16 12.09 3.98 -2.90
N LYS A 17 12.53 4.48 -1.73
CA LYS A 17 11.76 5.51 -0.99
C LYS A 17 11.81 6.84 -1.76
N GLY A 18 10.71 7.60 -1.72
CA GLY A 18 10.61 8.90 -2.42
C GLY A 18 10.45 8.83 -3.93
N THR A 19 10.33 7.65 -4.54
CA THR A 19 10.03 7.51 -5.98
C THR A 19 8.53 7.26 -6.21
N ARG A 20 8.03 7.55 -7.41
CA ARG A 20 6.67 7.17 -7.81
C ARG A 20 6.47 5.66 -7.64
N LYS A 21 5.27 5.29 -7.18
CA LYS A 21 4.85 3.90 -7.10
C LYS A 21 4.40 3.39 -8.48
N THR A 22 4.47 2.07 -8.64
CA THR A 22 4.10 1.33 -9.85
C THR A 22 3.04 0.29 -9.48
N PRO A 23 2.00 0.11 -10.29
CA PRO A 23 0.97 -0.88 -10.03
C PRO A 23 1.51 -2.31 -10.13
N ILE A 24 0.96 -3.20 -9.30
CA ILE A 24 1.18 -4.64 -9.35
C ILE A 24 -0.17 -5.36 -9.32
N GLU A 25 -0.25 -6.51 -9.97
CA GLU A 25 -1.48 -7.32 -10.02
C GLU A 25 -1.88 -7.83 -8.63
N LYS A 26 -0.90 -8.22 -7.82
CA LYS A 26 -1.08 -8.75 -6.46
C LYS A 26 0.20 -8.59 -5.65
N GLY A 27 0.07 -8.62 -4.33
CA GLY A 27 1.20 -8.63 -3.41
C GLY A 27 0.88 -9.30 -2.09
N PHE A 28 1.91 -9.53 -1.28
CA PHE A 28 1.80 -10.19 0.02
C PHE A 28 2.04 -9.19 1.15
N LEU A 29 1.08 -9.08 2.07
CA LEU A 29 1.27 -8.36 3.32
C LEU A 29 1.87 -9.32 4.35
N LYS A 30 3.11 -9.03 4.77
CA LYS A 30 3.76 -9.73 5.86
C LYS A 30 3.51 -8.97 7.16
N GLU A 31 3.05 -9.70 8.18
CA GLU A 31 2.84 -9.16 9.52
C GLU A 31 4.11 -8.48 10.05
N ASN A 32 3.95 -7.36 10.75
CA ASN A 32 5.04 -6.56 11.33
C ASN A 32 6.08 -6.06 10.30
N TYR A 33 5.72 -6.01 9.02
CA TYR A 33 6.63 -5.60 7.95
C TYR A 33 5.94 -4.71 6.91
N GLY A 34 4.77 -5.15 6.41
CA GLY A 34 4.03 -4.48 5.32
C GLY A 34 4.07 -5.24 4.01
N LEU A 35 3.95 -4.51 2.90
CA LEU A 35 3.87 -5.09 1.56
C LEU A 35 5.25 -5.54 1.08
N LEU A 36 5.43 -6.84 0.88
CA LEU A 36 6.69 -7.41 0.40
C LEU A 36 7.09 -6.81 -0.96
N GLY A 37 8.33 -6.35 -1.06
CA GLY A 37 8.88 -5.71 -2.26
C GLY A 37 8.63 -4.21 -2.36
N ASP A 38 7.82 -3.60 -1.49
CA ASP A 38 7.75 -2.14 -1.37
C ASP A 38 8.92 -1.60 -0.55
N ALA A 39 9.52 -0.49 -0.98
CA ALA A 39 10.64 0.14 -0.31
C ALA A 39 10.30 0.70 1.08
N HIS A 40 9.02 0.80 1.44
CA HIS A 40 8.58 1.17 2.80
C HIS A 40 8.29 -0.06 3.67
N GLY A 41 8.25 -1.26 3.10
CA GLY A 41 8.14 -2.50 3.87
C GLY A 41 9.44 -2.75 4.63
N GLU A 42 9.39 -2.70 5.96
CA GLU A 42 10.53 -2.92 6.84
C GLU A 42 10.05 -3.54 8.16
N GLU A 43 10.84 -4.48 8.70
CA GLU A 43 10.50 -5.19 9.93
C GLU A 43 10.39 -4.19 11.10
N GLY A 44 9.31 -4.30 11.88
CA GLY A 44 9.02 -3.39 12.97
C GLY A 44 8.46 -2.03 12.54
N SER A 45 8.16 -1.84 11.26
CA SER A 45 7.53 -0.60 10.79
C SER A 45 6.15 -0.41 11.41
N VAL A 46 5.93 0.79 11.96
CA VAL A 46 4.60 1.24 12.40
C VAL A 46 3.71 1.65 11.23
N ARG A 47 4.28 1.94 10.05
CA ARG A 47 3.56 2.33 8.83
C ARG A 47 3.78 1.30 7.73
N GLN A 48 3.06 0.19 7.85
CA GLN A 48 3.18 -0.99 6.97
C GLN A 48 2.49 -0.81 5.61
N VAL A 49 1.36 -0.08 5.60
CA VAL A 49 0.58 0.20 4.40
C VAL A 49 0.04 1.63 4.46
N SER A 50 -0.07 2.26 3.30
CA SER A 50 -0.79 3.52 3.12
C SER A 50 -2.01 3.23 2.24
N LEU A 51 -3.19 3.63 2.71
CA LEU A 51 -4.41 3.64 1.90
C LEU A 51 -4.63 5.06 1.40
N LEU A 52 -4.87 5.20 0.10
CA LEU A 52 -5.22 6.45 -0.54
C LEU A 52 -6.60 6.29 -1.16
N SER A 53 -7.47 7.28 -1.01
CA SER A 53 -8.68 7.36 -1.83
C SER A 53 -8.32 7.80 -3.23
N GLU A 54 -9.14 7.43 -4.21
CA GLU A 54 -9.01 7.89 -5.61
C GLU A 54 -8.99 9.43 -5.69
N GLU A 55 -9.88 10.08 -4.94
CA GLU A 55 -9.96 11.55 -4.83
C GLU A 55 -8.65 12.20 -4.36
N SER A 56 -7.87 11.51 -3.50
CA SER A 56 -6.60 12.03 -2.98
C SER A 56 -5.45 11.93 -4.00
N ILE A 57 -5.63 11.18 -5.09
CA ILE A 57 -4.63 10.99 -6.14
C ILE A 57 -4.83 12.00 -7.27
N GLU A 58 -6.06 12.44 -7.51
CA GLU A 58 -6.42 13.38 -8.58
C GLU A 58 -6.24 14.87 -8.21
N SER A 59 -6.06 15.18 -6.92
CA SER A 59 -5.97 16.56 -6.40
C SER A 59 -4.63 17.26 -6.61
#